data_AF-A0A5B0G1V0-F1
#
_entry.id   AF-A0A5B0G1V0-F1
#
_cell.length_a   1.000
_cell.length_b   1.000
_cell.length_c   1.000
_cell.angle_alpha   90.00
_cell.angle_beta   90.00
_cell.angle_gamma   90.00
#
_symmetry.space_group_name_H-M   'P 1'
#
loop_
_entity.id
_entity.type
_entity.pdbx_description
1 polymer ?
#
loop_
_entity_poly.entity_id
_entity_poly.type
_entity_poly.pdbx_seq_one_letter_code
_entity_poly.pdbx_strand_id
1 'polypeptide(L)'
;MKKTRQENVIQAAITGALEAYCRDSRTSLKTFPPYAVQQGDGMRLYCGDLVAMLENAKILLLEIKELNCKSGVFDQFDGEQFKSCLAYEKLGVPIAYSYNAISLPDYDDRSDVERWPELILGRTKRAVPSKLPNKKPDKLNHSSLLDWLRDDQGGDMTAGFGRVLGALERPETLKNGALVLLYGVAEQTLAMLDREQVLLVLNYLDKESKLRPGHYKKIESVLGAAAEVFKGYIKPMISRDNSGGATPGQP
;
A
#
# COMPACT_ATOMS: atom_id res chain seq x y z
N MET A 1 12.53 -4.53 8.96
CA MET A 1 13.80 -4.81 8.24
C MET A 1 14.32 -3.50 7.65
N LYS A 2 15.64 -3.28 7.53
CA LYS A 2 16.19 -2.03 6.96
C LYS A 2 16.42 -2.22 5.45
N LYS A 3 15.88 -1.33 4.61
CA LYS A 3 16.09 -1.38 3.14
C LYS A 3 17.57 -1.34 2.77
N THR A 4 17.94 -2.05 1.70
CA THR A 4 19.30 -1.97 1.17
C THR A 4 19.54 -0.62 0.51
N ARG A 5 20.81 -0.22 0.40
CA ARG A 5 21.20 0.98 -0.36
C ARG A 5 20.67 0.93 -1.78
N GLN A 6 20.67 -0.24 -2.40
CA GLN A 6 20.28 -0.42 -3.79
C GLN A 6 18.76 -0.42 -3.99
N GLU A 7 17.97 -0.97 -3.06
CA GLU A 7 16.51 -0.82 -3.07
C GLU A 7 16.10 0.66 -2.97
N ASN A 8 16.79 1.45 -2.13
CA ASN A 8 16.57 2.90 -2.05
C ASN A 8 16.90 3.61 -3.38
N VAL A 9 17.96 3.19 -4.08
CA VAL A 9 18.31 3.73 -5.41
C VAL A 9 17.21 3.42 -6.42
N ILE A 10 16.69 2.19 -6.41
CA ILE A 10 15.60 1.79 -7.30
C ILE A 10 14.33 2.56 -6.99
N GLN A 11 13.97 2.69 -5.71
CA GLN A 11 12.83 3.50 -5.28
C GLN A 11 12.97 4.96 -5.74
N ALA A 12 14.14 5.57 -5.56
CA ALA A 12 14.39 6.94 -6.01
C ALA A 12 14.28 7.08 -7.53
N ALA A 13 14.85 6.14 -8.30
CA ALA A 13 14.77 6.13 -9.76
C ALA A 13 13.31 5.98 -10.24
N ILE A 14 12.54 5.05 -9.67
CA ILE A 14 11.12 4.86 -9.99
C ILE A 14 10.33 6.13 -9.65
N THR A 15 10.55 6.71 -8.47
CA THR A 15 9.82 7.92 -8.02
C THR A 15 10.13 9.10 -8.93
N GLY A 16 11.41 9.37 -9.21
CA GLY A 16 11.81 10.46 -10.09
C GLY A 16 11.32 10.28 -11.53
N ALA A 17 11.32 9.05 -12.04
CA ALA A 17 10.80 8.73 -13.37
C ALA A 17 9.27 8.92 -13.44
N LEU A 18 8.54 8.51 -12.41
CA LEU A 18 7.09 8.76 -12.30
C LEU A 18 6.78 10.25 -12.31
N GLU A 19 7.48 11.04 -11.50
CA GLU A 19 7.29 12.49 -11.41
C GLU A 19 7.59 13.19 -12.73
N ALA A 20 8.71 12.85 -13.36
CA ALA A 20 9.06 13.40 -14.67
C ALA A 20 8.05 13.02 -15.75
N TYR A 21 7.68 11.74 -15.85
CA TYR A 21 6.70 11.27 -16.83
C TYR A 21 5.32 11.93 -16.66
N CYS A 22 4.85 12.05 -15.42
CA CYS A 22 3.55 12.68 -15.13
C CYS A 22 3.58 14.18 -15.46
N ARG A 23 4.68 14.88 -15.14
CA ARG A 23 4.88 16.29 -15.52
C ARG A 23 4.83 16.45 -17.05
N ASP A 24 5.54 15.60 -17.78
CA ASP A 24 5.67 15.71 -19.23
C ASP A 24 4.36 15.36 -19.95
N SER A 25 3.63 14.38 -19.43
CA SER A 25 2.28 14.00 -19.91
C SER A 25 1.14 14.90 -19.39
N ARG A 26 1.44 15.90 -18.54
CA ARG A 26 0.45 16.77 -17.87
C ARG A 26 -0.55 16.02 -16.99
N THR A 27 -0.17 14.84 -16.49
CA THR A 27 -0.95 14.06 -15.54
C THR A 27 -0.65 14.56 -14.12
N SER A 28 -1.68 14.85 -13.32
CA SER A 28 -1.46 15.22 -11.92
C SER A 28 -0.97 14.02 -11.11
N LEU A 29 0.15 14.17 -10.41
CA LEU A 29 0.69 13.16 -9.51
C LEU A 29 0.98 13.80 -8.15
N LYS A 30 0.49 13.16 -7.08
CA LYS A 30 0.86 13.49 -5.70
C LYS A 30 1.54 12.26 -5.09
N THR A 31 2.86 12.31 -4.96
CA THR A 31 3.66 11.24 -4.36
C THR A 31 3.78 11.43 -2.85
N PHE A 32 3.78 10.31 -2.13
CA PHE A 32 4.07 10.22 -0.72
C PHE A 32 4.90 8.95 -0.47
N PRO A 33 6.23 9.03 -0.51
CA PRO A 33 7.09 7.94 -0.07
C PRO A 33 7.16 7.92 1.47
N PRO A 34 6.51 6.95 2.15
CA PRO A 34 6.52 6.88 3.61
C PRO A 34 7.94 6.66 4.16
N TYR A 35 8.23 7.27 5.30
CA TYR A 35 9.43 6.92 6.07
C TYR A 35 9.33 5.49 6.60
N ALA A 36 10.47 4.83 6.82
CA ALA A 36 10.49 3.44 7.31
C ALA A 36 9.65 3.20 8.59
N VAL A 37 9.57 4.19 9.49
CA VAL A 37 8.77 4.11 10.73
C VAL A 37 7.25 4.20 10.50
N GLN A 38 6.84 4.66 9.31
CA GLN A 38 5.44 4.77 8.89
C GLN A 38 4.98 3.54 8.10
N GLN A 39 5.87 2.60 7.81
CA GLN A 39 5.57 1.40 7.02
C GLN A 39 5.26 0.19 7.91
N GLY A 40 4.42 -0.71 7.40
CA GLY A 40 4.12 -1.99 8.04
C GLY A 40 2.72 -2.51 7.74
N ASP A 41 2.33 -3.57 8.45
CA ASP A 41 1.05 -4.27 8.29
C ASP A 41 -0.10 -3.64 9.11
N GLY A 42 0.20 -2.72 10.02
CA GLY A 42 -0.78 -2.09 10.90
C GLY A 42 -1.70 -1.08 10.20
N MET A 43 -2.91 -0.88 10.73
CA MET A 43 -3.94 -0.01 10.15
C MET A 43 -3.51 1.45 9.96
N ARG A 44 -2.71 1.99 10.88
CA ARG A 44 -2.18 3.37 10.82
C ARG A 44 -0.88 3.52 10.00
N LEU A 45 -0.40 2.44 9.40
CA LEU A 45 0.85 2.38 8.65
C LEU A 45 0.55 2.28 7.15
N TYR A 46 1.59 2.37 6.33
CA TYR A 46 1.54 2.13 4.89
C TYR A 46 2.10 0.75 4.58
N CYS A 47 1.37 -0.03 3.79
CA CYS A 47 1.80 -1.35 3.33
C CYS A 47 2.77 -1.28 2.15
N GLY A 48 2.92 -0.12 1.49
CA GLY A 48 3.81 0.08 0.36
C GLY A 48 4.97 1.05 0.64
N ASP A 49 5.94 1.01 -0.27
CA ASP A 49 7.12 1.87 -0.35
C ASP A 49 6.89 3.19 -1.05
N LEU A 50 5.93 3.21 -1.97
CA LEU A 50 5.44 4.40 -2.62
C LEU A 50 3.92 4.38 -2.57
N VAL A 51 3.35 5.45 -2.03
CA VAL A 51 1.92 5.76 -2.14
C VAL A 51 1.82 6.99 -3.01
N ALA A 52 0.98 6.97 -4.02
CA ALA A 52 0.74 8.15 -4.82
C ALA A 52 -0.70 8.20 -5.31
N MET A 53 -1.14 9.41 -5.66
CA MET A 53 -2.44 9.65 -6.25
C MET A 53 -2.26 10.28 -7.64
N LEU A 54 -2.83 9.61 -8.65
CA LEU A 54 -2.87 10.03 -10.04
C LEU A 54 -4.23 10.67 -10.33
N GLU A 55 -4.22 11.87 -10.92
CA GLU A 55 -5.42 12.63 -11.36
C GLU A 55 -6.50 12.83 -10.27
N ASN A 56 -6.13 12.70 -9.00
CA ASN A 56 -7.06 12.64 -7.87
C ASN A 56 -8.11 11.51 -7.95
N ALA A 57 -7.88 10.52 -8.81
CA ALA A 57 -8.84 9.45 -9.12
C ALA A 57 -8.25 8.05 -8.96
N LYS A 58 -6.92 7.89 -9.03
CA LYS A 58 -6.27 6.58 -8.96
C LYS A 58 -5.21 6.56 -7.88
N ILE A 59 -5.16 5.46 -7.14
CA ILE A 59 -4.14 5.22 -6.12
C ILE A 59 -3.08 4.31 -6.73
N LEU A 60 -1.84 4.79 -6.76
CA LEU A 60 -0.67 3.99 -7.05
C LEU A 60 -0.04 3.57 -5.73
N LEU A 61 -0.04 2.27 -5.45
CA LEU A 61 0.49 1.71 -4.21
C LEU A 61 1.49 0.62 -4.55
N LEU A 62 2.78 0.90 -4.33
CA LEU A 62 3.87 0.03 -4.75
C LEU A 62 4.73 -0.44 -3.58
N GLU A 63 4.95 -1.74 -3.51
CA GLU A 63 6.03 -2.37 -2.74
C GLU A 63 7.24 -2.53 -3.66
N ILE A 64 8.36 -1.89 -3.35
CA ILE A 64 9.51 -1.78 -4.25
C ILE A 64 10.59 -2.78 -3.84
N LYS A 65 11.01 -3.63 -4.78
CA LYS A 65 12.07 -4.60 -4.54
C LYS A 65 13.22 -4.44 -5.51
N GLU A 66 14.42 -4.65 -4.99
CA GLU A 66 15.61 -4.89 -5.81
C GLU A 66 15.61 -6.32 -6.33
N LEU A 67 15.53 -6.46 -7.65
CA LEU A 67 15.85 -7.72 -8.30
C LEU A 67 17.34 -7.79 -8.62
N ASN A 68 18.00 -8.81 -8.11
CA ASN A 68 19.35 -9.13 -8.54
C ASN A 68 19.30 -9.67 -9.98
N CYS A 69 19.70 -8.84 -10.95
CA CYS A 69 19.56 -9.16 -12.36
C CYS A 69 20.40 -10.37 -12.81
N LYS A 70 21.49 -10.68 -12.09
CA LYS A 70 22.35 -11.83 -12.39
C LYS A 70 21.70 -13.14 -11.96
N SER A 71 21.13 -13.18 -10.76
CA SER A 71 20.54 -14.40 -10.18
C SER A 71 19.03 -14.53 -10.43
N GLY A 72 18.36 -13.43 -10.79
CA GLY A 72 16.92 -13.37 -11.00
C GLY A 72 16.10 -13.54 -9.71
N VAL A 73 16.67 -13.23 -8.54
CA VAL A 73 15.98 -13.33 -7.24
C VAL A 73 15.92 -11.97 -6.54
N PHE A 74 14.89 -11.80 -5.71
CA PHE A 74 14.83 -10.75 -4.70
C PHE A 74 15.65 -11.20 -3.49
N ASP A 75 16.84 -10.63 -3.33
CA ASP A 75 17.73 -10.98 -2.22
C ASP A 75 17.14 -10.57 -0.85
N GLN A 76 16.25 -9.58 -0.83
CA GLN A 76 15.57 -9.06 0.36
C GLN A 76 14.06 -9.38 0.36
N PHE A 77 13.68 -10.55 -0.15
CA PHE A 77 12.28 -10.98 -0.10
C PHE A 77 11.84 -11.26 1.34
N ASP A 78 10.88 -10.48 1.83
CA ASP A 78 10.27 -10.66 3.15
C ASP A 78 8.93 -11.41 3.02
N GLY A 79 8.87 -12.63 3.57
CA GLY A 79 7.69 -13.48 3.50
C GLY A 79 6.50 -12.97 4.32
N GLU A 80 6.72 -12.24 5.42
CA GLU A 80 5.64 -11.68 6.23
C GLU A 80 5.07 -10.41 5.59
N GLN A 81 5.93 -9.59 4.99
CA GLN A 81 5.50 -8.46 4.16
C GLN A 81 4.69 -8.97 2.95
N PHE A 82 5.14 -10.05 2.32
CA PHE A 82 4.41 -10.69 1.21
C PHE A 82 3.02 -11.18 1.63
N LYS A 83 2.91 -11.89 2.76
CA LYS A 83 1.61 -12.33 3.30
C LYS A 83 0.68 -11.15 3.55
N SER A 84 1.21 -10.05 4.06
CA SER A 84 0.45 -8.83 4.32
C SER A 84 -0.04 -8.19 3.01
N CYS A 85 0.83 -8.07 2.02
CA CYS A 85 0.45 -7.55 0.68
C CYS A 85 -0.62 -8.44 0.03
N LEU A 86 -0.50 -9.77 0.13
CA LEU A 86 -1.49 -10.71 -0.39
C LEU A 86 -2.84 -10.59 0.33
N ALA A 87 -2.85 -10.31 1.64
CA ALA A 87 -4.08 -10.04 2.38
C ALA A 87 -4.76 -8.74 1.91
N TYR A 88 -3.97 -7.69 1.64
CA TYR A 88 -4.50 -6.44 1.08
C TYR A 88 -5.04 -6.61 -0.34
N GLU A 89 -4.32 -7.33 -1.21
CA GLU A 89 -4.80 -7.66 -2.56
C GLU A 89 -6.14 -8.38 -2.54
N LYS A 90 -6.31 -9.36 -1.64
CA LYS A 90 -7.59 -10.10 -1.48
C LYS A 90 -8.76 -9.20 -1.04
N LEU A 91 -8.47 -8.07 -0.40
CA LEU A 91 -9.45 -7.04 -0.04
C LEU A 91 -9.65 -6.01 -1.16
N GLY A 92 -9.09 -6.23 -2.36
CA GLY A 92 -9.21 -5.33 -3.50
C GLY A 92 -8.26 -4.13 -3.47
N VAL A 93 -7.40 -4.01 -2.44
CA VAL A 93 -6.43 -2.91 -2.37
C VAL A 93 -5.42 -3.05 -3.52
N PRO A 94 -5.15 -1.99 -4.31
CA PRO A 94 -4.34 -2.08 -5.53
C PRO A 94 -2.83 -2.06 -5.25
N ILE A 95 -2.39 -2.76 -4.20
CA ILE A 95 -0.97 -2.96 -3.89
C ILE A 95 -0.33 -3.80 -5.00
N ALA A 96 0.82 -3.35 -5.49
CA ALA A 96 1.61 -4.11 -6.46
C ALA A 96 3.09 -4.09 -6.07
N TYR A 97 3.79 -5.18 -6.38
CA TYR A 97 5.24 -5.18 -6.39
C TYR A 97 5.77 -4.46 -7.62
N SER A 98 6.80 -3.64 -7.42
CA SER A 98 7.52 -2.94 -8.47
C SER A 98 9.01 -3.22 -8.34
N TYR A 99 9.68 -3.56 -9.43
CA TYR A 99 11.10 -3.94 -9.38
C TYR A 99 11.82 -3.74 -10.71
N ASN A 100 13.14 -3.59 -10.65
CA ASN A 100 13.98 -3.41 -11.82
C ASN A 100 14.09 -4.73 -12.63
N ALA A 101 13.76 -4.73 -13.91
CA ALA A 101 13.91 -5.91 -14.79
C ALA A 101 15.36 -6.14 -15.21
N ILE A 102 16.12 -5.04 -15.27
CA ILE A 102 17.52 -4.96 -15.66
C ILE A 102 18.27 -4.09 -14.65
N SER A 103 19.60 -4.08 -14.72
CA SER A 103 20.39 -3.12 -13.95
C SER A 103 19.99 -1.70 -14.37
N LEU A 104 19.67 -0.85 -13.41
CA LEU A 104 19.39 0.54 -13.71
C LEU A 104 20.65 1.18 -14.29
N PRO A 105 20.53 2.01 -15.34
CA PRO A 105 21.65 2.82 -15.81
C PRO A 105 22.13 3.73 -14.67
N ASP A 106 23.42 4.05 -14.67
CA ASP A 106 23.96 5.02 -13.73
C ASP A 106 23.22 6.36 -13.92
N TYR A 107 22.85 7.00 -12.82
CA TYR A 107 22.13 8.28 -12.84
C TYR A 107 22.89 9.38 -13.62
N ASP A 108 24.22 9.25 -13.72
CA ASP A 108 25.10 10.16 -14.44
C ASP A 108 25.18 9.91 -15.96
N ASP A 109 24.56 8.84 -16.47
CA ASP A 109 24.47 8.59 -17.91
C ASP A 109 23.42 9.52 -18.55
N ARG A 110 23.88 10.72 -18.90
CA ARG A 110 23.08 11.81 -19.50
C ARG A 110 22.83 11.63 -21.00
N SER A 111 23.14 10.48 -21.59
CA SER A 111 23.00 10.28 -23.03
C SER A 111 21.53 10.30 -23.52
N ASP A 112 20.55 10.09 -22.62
CA ASP A 112 19.12 10.03 -22.95
C ASP A 112 18.22 10.75 -21.91
N VAL A 113 18.61 11.94 -21.42
CA VAL A 113 17.87 12.65 -20.34
C VAL A 113 16.39 12.85 -20.66
N GLU A 114 16.02 13.13 -21.91
CA GLU A 114 14.63 13.36 -22.31
C GLU A 114 13.79 12.07 -22.28
N ARG A 115 14.39 10.90 -22.56
CA ARG A 115 13.69 9.60 -22.59
C ARG A 115 13.87 8.80 -21.31
N TRP A 116 14.69 9.30 -20.39
CA TRP A 116 15.01 8.66 -19.12
C TRP A 116 13.75 8.22 -18.34
N PRO A 117 12.68 9.03 -18.20
CA PRO A 117 11.48 8.62 -17.48
C PRO A 117 10.83 7.37 -18.09
N GLU A 118 10.59 7.38 -19.41
CA GLU A 118 9.98 6.25 -20.11
C GLU A 118 10.88 5.02 -20.07
N LEU A 119 12.20 5.20 -20.18
CA LEU A 119 13.17 4.12 -20.11
C LEU A 119 13.15 3.44 -18.75
N ILE A 120 13.17 4.19 -17.64
CA ILE A 120 13.12 3.64 -16.29
C ILE A 120 11.78 2.95 -16.03
N LEU A 121 10.66 3.59 -16.37
CA LEU A 121 9.33 3.03 -16.16
C LEU A 121 9.08 1.79 -17.02
N GLY A 122 9.54 1.78 -18.28
CA GLY A 122 9.45 0.63 -19.18
C GLY A 122 10.33 -0.55 -18.76
N ARG A 123 11.42 -0.27 -18.03
CA ARG A 123 12.34 -1.28 -17.46
C ARG A 123 11.97 -1.71 -16.04
N THR A 124 10.98 -1.06 -15.44
CA THR A 124 10.44 -1.42 -14.13
C THR A 124 9.23 -2.33 -14.33
N LYS A 125 9.29 -3.55 -13.82
CA LYS A 125 8.15 -4.47 -13.87
C LYS A 125 7.20 -4.22 -12.72
N ARG A 126 5.92 -4.46 -12.98
CA ARG A 126 4.85 -4.37 -11.99
C ARG A 126 4.08 -5.70 -11.96
N ALA A 127 3.80 -6.20 -10.76
CA ALA A 127 2.96 -7.38 -10.57
C ALA A 127 2.18 -7.30 -9.27
N VAL A 128 0.92 -7.75 -9.27
CA VAL A 128 0.17 -7.94 -8.02
C VAL A 128 0.78 -9.07 -7.18
N PRO A 129 0.62 -9.08 -5.85
CA PRO A 129 1.25 -10.08 -4.98
C PRO A 129 0.97 -11.53 -5.40
N SER A 130 -0.25 -11.86 -5.80
CA SER A 130 -0.62 -13.22 -6.25
C SER A 130 0.17 -13.72 -7.47
N LYS A 131 0.66 -12.80 -8.32
CA LYS A 131 1.53 -13.11 -9.47
C LYS A 131 3.01 -13.21 -9.10
N LEU A 132 3.36 -12.98 -7.84
CA LEU A 132 4.73 -13.02 -7.33
C LEU A 132 4.81 -14.01 -6.15
N PRO A 133 4.55 -15.32 -6.37
CA PRO A 133 4.35 -16.28 -5.28
C PRO A 133 5.60 -16.56 -4.43
N ASN A 134 6.79 -16.13 -4.90
CA ASN A 134 8.05 -16.35 -4.21
C ASN A 134 9.10 -15.32 -4.64
N LYS A 135 10.33 -15.47 -4.14
CA LYS A 135 11.47 -14.58 -4.41
C LYS A 135 11.96 -14.53 -5.87
N LYS A 136 11.44 -15.36 -6.78
CA LYS A 136 11.76 -15.39 -8.21
C LYS A 136 10.56 -14.93 -9.03
N PRO A 137 10.54 -13.67 -9.50
CA PRO A 137 9.43 -13.17 -10.30
C PRO A 137 9.48 -13.72 -11.74
N ASP A 138 8.32 -13.90 -12.36
CA ASP A 138 8.20 -14.21 -13.78
C ASP A 138 8.30 -12.93 -14.64
N LYS A 139 9.53 -12.42 -14.77
CA LYS A 139 9.80 -11.12 -15.39
C LYS A 139 9.24 -10.96 -16.82
N LEU A 140 9.15 -12.06 -17.57
CA LEU A 140 8.73 -12.03 -18.98
C LEU A 140 7.22 -11.81 -19.10
N ASN A 141 6.45 -12.30 -18.13
CA ASN A 141 4.99 -12.21 -18.12
C ASN A 141 4.45 -11.02 -17.31
N HIS A 142 5.32 -10.26 -16.65
CA HIS A 142 4.94 -9.05 -15.92
C HIS A 142 4.99 -7.82 -16.83
N SER A 143 3.93 -7.02 -16.82
CA SER A 143 3.86 -5.74 -17.53
C SER A 143 4.85 -4.74 -16.92
N SER A 144 5.28 -3.76 -17.70
CA SER A 144 6.05 -2.66 -17.13
C SER A 144 5.15 -1.69 -16.36
N LEU A 145 5.76 -0.84 -15.54
CA LEU A 145 5.06 0.26 -14.89
C LEU A 145 4.59 1.30 -15.92
N LEU A 146 5.34 1.48 -17.01
CA LEU A 146 4.94 2.34 -18.12
C LEU A 146 3.70 1.80 -18.85
N ASP A 147 3.65 0.50 -19.12
CA ASP A 147 2.47 -0.13 -19.74
C ASP A 147 1.23 0.09 -18.87
N TRP A 148 1.35 -0.10 -17.55
CA TRP A 148 0.26 0.16 -16.62
C TRP A 148 -0.21 1.62 -16.64
N LEU A 149 0.72 2.59 -16.68
CA LEU A 149 0.37 4.02 -16.76
C LEU A 149 -0.34 4.40 -18.07
N ARG A 150 -0.07 3.67 -19.15
CA ARG A 150 -0.66 3.90 -20.48
C ARG A 150 -2.00 3.18 -20.64
N ASP A 151 -2.08 1.93 -20.21
CA ASP A 151 -3.26 1.07 -20.37
C ASP A 151 -4.42 1.49 -19.48
N ASP A 152 -4.13 2.06 -18.31
CA ASP A 152 -5.13 2.30 -17.26
C ASP A 152 -5.71 3.73 -17.28
N GLN A 153 -5.72 4.43 -18.41
CA GLN A 153 -6.21 5.82 -18.57
C GLN A 153 -7.75 5.96 -18.47
N GLY A 154 -8.50 4.96 -17.97
CA GLY A 154 -9.98 4.98 -18.07
C GLY A 154 -10.79 4.19 -17.04
N GLY A 155 -10.27 3.89 -15.84
CA GLY A 155 -11.07 3.29 -14.78
C GLY A 155 -12.03 4.30 -14.11
N ASP A 156 -13.31 4.22 -14.44
CA ASP A 156 -14.41 4.98 -13.83
C ASP A 156 -14.69 4.44 -12.42
N MET A 157 -14.18 5.09 -11.37
CA MET A 157 -14.52 4.80 -9.98
C MET A 157 -15.32 5.96 -9.39
N THR A 158 -16.62 6.01 -9.66
CA THR A 158 -17.45 7.20 -9.40
C THR A 158 -18.67 6.92 -8.50
N ALA A 159 -18.43 7.01 -7.19
CA ALA A 159 -19.25 7.71 -6.19
C ALA A 159 -18.74 7.41 -4.78
N GLY A 160 -18.54 6.13 -4.44
CA GLY A 160 -18.03 5.71 -3.12
C GLY A 160 -16.57 6.11 -2.91
N PHE A 161 -15.78 6.03 -3.99
CA PHE A 161 -14.38 6.47 -4.03
C PHE A 161 -14.23 7.96 -3.71
N GLY A 162 -15.09 8.79 -4.30
CA GLY A 162 -15.13 10.24 -4.07
C GLY A 162 -15.55 10.65 -2.67
N ARG A 163 -16.34 9.84 -1.94
CA ARG A 163 -16.71 10.14 -0.54
C ARG A 163 -15.55 9.93 0.42
N VAL A 164 -14.90 8.77 0.32
CA VAL A 164 -13.73 8.48 1.16
C VAL A 164 -12.59 9.41 0.80
N LEU A 165 -12.27 9.61 -0.49
CA LEU A 165 -11.25 10.57 -0.90
C LEU A 165 -11.65 12.02 -0.60
N GLY A 166 -12.93 12.40 -0.69
CA GLY A 166 -13.40 13.72 -0.30
C GLY A 166 -13.26 13.99 1.20
N ALA A 167 -13.31 12.95 2.02
CA ALA A 167 -12.99 13.03 3.45
C ALA A 167 -11.48 13.01 3.71
N LEU A 168 -10.71 12.32 2.87
CA LEU A 168 -9.25 12.25 2.92
C LEU A 168 -8.64 13.41 2.15
N GLU A 169 -8.36 14.51 2.86
CA GLU A 169 -7.88 15.74 2.22
C GLU A 169 -6.57 15.56 1.43
N ARG A 170 -5.76 14.52 1.75
CA ARG A 170 -4.43 14.35 1.18
C ARG A 170 -3.96 12.87 1.12
N PRO A 171 -3.09 12.48 0.16
CA PRO A 171 -2.62 11.10 0.01
C PRO A 171 -1.91 10.52 1.25
N GLU A 172 -1.29 11.34 2.09
CA GLU A 172 -0.70 10.94 3.38
C GLU A 172 -1.71 10.48 4.44
N THR A 173 -2.99 10.41 4.09
CA THR A 173 -4.04 9.83 4.93
C THR A 173 -4.49 8.45 4.41
N LEU A 174 -3.98 8.00 3.25
CA LEU A 174 -4.21 6.68 2.65
C LEU A 174 -3.37 5.59 3.32
N LYS A 175 -3.47 5.51 4.65
CA LYS A 175 -2.91 4.40 5.43
C LYS A 175 -3.74 3.14 5.21
N ASN A 176 -3.20 2.00 5.63
CA ASN A 176 -3.80 0.68 5.45
C ASN A 176 -5.28 0.62 5.84
N GLY A 177 -5.67 1.27 6.94
CA GLY A 177 -7.07 1.28 7.36
C GLY A 177 -8.00 2.02 6.40
N ALA A 178 -7.57 3.19 5.91
CA ALA A 178 -8.31 3.93 4.91
C ALA A 178 -8.41 3.14 3.59
N LEU A 179 -7.33 2.44 3.19
CA LEU A 179 -7.33 1.57 2.01
C LEU A 179 -8.28 0.39 2.17
N VAL A 180 -8.30 -0.28 3.32
CA VAL A 180 -9.23 -1.38 3.60
C VAL A 180 -10.69 -0.88 3.63
N LEU A 181 -10.93 0.32 4.17
CA LEU A 181 -12.26 0.94 4.08
C LEU A 181 -12.67 1.18 2.63
N LEU A 182 -11.76 1.72 1.81
CA LEU A 182 -12.02 2.11 0.44
C LEU A 182 -12.25 0.92 -0.51
N TYR A 183 -11.45 -0.13 -0.36
CA TYR A 183 -11.45 -1.27 -1.28
C TYR A 183 -12.11 -2.53 -0.71
N GLY A 184 -12.06 -2.72 0.61
CA GLY A 184 -12.63 -3.89 1.26
C GLY A 184 -14.12 -3.76 1.54
N VAL A 185 -14.64 -2.55 1.72
CA VAL A 185 -16.08 -2.30 1.92
C VAL A 185 -16.77 -2.07 0.58
N ALA A 186 -17.92 -2.71 0.39
CA ALA A 186 -18.68 -2.58 -0.84
C ALA A 186 -19.10 -1.12 -1.10
N GLU A 187 -19.03 -0.70 -2.37
CA GLU A 187 -19.25 0.69 -2.76
C GLU A 187 -20.61 1.22 -2.32
N GLN A 188 -21.67 0.42 -2.44
CA GLN A 188 -23.02 0.79 -2.01
C GLN A 188 -23.09 1.13 -0.52
N THR A 189 -22.31 0.43 0.33
CA THR A 189 -22.26 0.72 1.77
C THR A 189 -21.57 2.05 2.01
N LEU A 190 -20.43 2.31 1.34
CA LEU A 190 -19.72 3.58 1.43
C LEU A 190 -20.59 4.75 0.93
N ALA A 191 -21.36 4.54 -0.14
CA ALA A 191 -22.24 5.54 -0.71
C ALA A 191 -23.41 5.94 0.22
N MET A 192 -23.80 5.06 1.15
CA MET A 192 -24.83 5.34 2.15
C MET A 192 -24.30 6.13 3.36
N LEU A 193 -22.99 6.18 3.57
CA LEU A 193 -22.40 6.90 4.70
C LEU A 193 -22.37 8.40 4.44
N ASP A 194 -22.74 9.20 5.42
CA ASP A 194 -22.45 10.63 5.39
C ASP A 194 -20.96 10.92 5.71
N ARG A 195 -20.56 12.18 5.54
CA ARG A 195 -19.18 12.62 5.78
C ARG A 195 -18.74 12.40 7.22
N GLU A 196 -19.61 12.64 8.19
CA GLU A 196 -19.27 12.52 9.62
C GLU A 196 -19.04 11.07 10.01
N GLN A 197 -19.86 10.16 9.48
CA GLN A 197 -19.72 8.71 9.63
C GLN A 197 -18.41 8.21 9.03
N VAL A 198 -18.05 8.65 7.83
CA VAL A 198 -16.75 8.32 7.20
C VAL A 198 -15.59 8.81 8.07
N LEU A 199 -15.63 10.06 8.52
CA LEU A 199 -14.59 10.63 9.39
C LEU A 199 -14.50 9.90 10.74
N LEU A 200 -15.64 9.49 11.31
CA LEU A 200 -15.68 8.72 12.56
C LEU A 200 -14.97 7.38 12.40
N VAL A 201 -15.25 6.65 11.33
CA VAL A 201 -14.58 5.37 11.03
C VAL A 201 -13.09 5.59 10.84
N LEU A 202 -12.69 6.53 9.97
CA LEU A 202 -11.28 6.83 9.70
C LEU A 202 -10.50 7.20 10.97
N ASN A 203 -11.10 7.99 11.87
CA ASN A 203 -10.50 8.35 13.16
C ASN A 203 -10.22 7.11 14.03
N TYR A 204 -11.10 6.12 14.05
CA TYR A 204 -10.83 4.88 14.79
C TYR A 204 -9.75 4.02 14.13
N LEU A 205 -9.69 4.01 12.80
CA LEU A 205 -8.68 3.28 12.04
C LEU A 205 -7.27 3.88 12.20
N ASP A 206 -7.15 5.20 12.39
CA ASP A 206 -5.85 5.87 12.51
C ASP A 206 -5.23 5.85 13.92
N LYS A 207 -6.03 5.53 14.95
CA LYS A 207 -5.56 5.56 16.35
C LYS A 207 -4.45 4.56 16.64
N GLU A 208 -4.55 3.34 16.10
CA GLU A 208 -3.66 2.23 16.47
C GLU A 208 -3.43 1.27 15.30
N SER A 209 -2.28 0.57 15.29
CA SER A 209 -1.96 -0.44 14.27
C SER A 209 -2.90 -1.66 14.29
N LYS A 210 -3.52 -1.95 15.43
CA LYS A 210 -4.54 -2.99 15.60
C LYS A 210 -5.69 -2.39 16.41
N LEU A 211 -6.93 -2.71 16.03
CA LEU A 211 -8.13 -2.15 16.63
C LEU A 211 -8.38 -2.72 18.03
N ARG A 212 -8.64 -1.85 19.01
CA ARG A 212 -9.22 -2.32 20.28
C ARG A 212 -10.63 -2.86 20.03
N PRO A 213 -11.12 -3.87 20.79
CA PRO A 213 -12.49 -4.37 20.65
C PRO A 213 -13.56 -3.26 20.73
N GLY A 214 -13.35 -2.26 21.59
CA GLY A 214 -14.23 -1.09 21.68
C GLY A 214 -14.23 -0.19 20.43
N HIS A 215 -13.08 -0.03 19.76
CA HIS A 215 -13.00 0.71 18.49
C HIS A 215 -13.72 -0.05 17.37
N TYR A 216 -13.53 -1.36 17.30
CA TYR A 216 -14.22 -2.22 16.33
C TYR A 216 -15.74 -2.11 16.50
N LYS A 217 -16.28 -2.20 17.73
CA LYS A 217 -17.72 -2.03 17.99
C LYS A 217 -18.27 -0.68 17.49
N LYS A 218 -17.47 0.38 17.55
CA LYS A 218 -17.86 1.71 17.03
C LYS A 218 -17.87 1.73 15.51
N ILE A 219 -16.89 1.12 14.86
CA ILE A 219 -16.87 0.94 13.41
C ILE A 219 -18.06 0.08 12.96
N GLU A 220 -18.33 -1.02 13.64
CA GLU A 220 -19.46 -1.92 13.40
C GLU A 220 -20.82 -1.23 13.56
N SER A 221 -20.96 -0.31 14.52
CA SER A 221 -22.21 0.47 14.66
C SER A 221 -22.50 1.41 13.47
N VAL A 222 -21.48 1.73 12.67
CA VAL A 222 -21.60 2.58 11.47
C VAL A 222 -21.72 1.72 10.20
N LEU A 223 -20.85 0.72 10.06
CA LEU A 223 -20.75 -0.10 8.84
C LEU A 223 -21.64 -1.35 8.86
N GLY A 224 -22.22 -1.71 10.02
CA GLY A 224 -22.96 -2.95 10.20
C GLY A 224 -22.11 -4.17 9.84
N ALA A 225 -22.69 -5.10 9.07
CA ALA A 225 -22.03 -6.32 8.63
C ALA A 225 -20.77 -6.06 7.78
N ALA A 226 -20.65 -4.91 7.11
CA ALA A 226 -19.47 -4.59 6.31
C ALA A 226 -18.21 -4.35 7.17
N ALA A 227 -18.34 -4.17 8.49
CA ALA A 227 -17.19 -4.09 9.38
C ALA A 227 -16.38 -5.39 9.45
N GLU A 228 -16.88 -6.52 8.94
CA GLU A 228 -16.22 -7.83 8.93
C GLU A 228 -14.78 -7.76 8.42
N VAL A 229 -14.51 -6.93 7.39
CA VAL A 229 -13.18 -6.77 6.79
C VAL A 229 -12.11 -6.31 7.78
N PHE A 230 -12.53 -5.72 8.91
CA PHE A 230 -11.64 -5.25 9.95
C PHE A 230 -11.40 -6.27 11.08
N LYS A 231 -12.10 -7.41 11.10
CA LYS A 231 -11.98 -8.39 12.21
C LYS A 231 -10.57 -8.95 12.37
N GLY A 232 -9.87 -9.19 11.25
CA GLY A 232 -8.47 -9.66 11.25
C GLY A 232 -7.47 -8.66 11.86
N TYR A 233 -7.91 -7.43 12.14
CA TYR A 233 -7.08 -6.36 12.69
C TYR A 233 -7.40 -6.04 14.15
N ILE A 234 -8.31 -6.79 14.79
CA ILE A 234 -8.63 -6.60 16.21
C ILE A 234 -7.49 -7.12 17.08
N LYS A 235 -7.10 -6.36 18.10
CA LYS A 235 -6.14 -6.79 19.13
C LYS A 235 -6.70 -8.01 19.86
N PRO A 236 -5.91 -9.09 20.02
CA PRO A 236 -6.32 -10.20 20.86
C PRO A 236 -6.57 -9.69 22.28
N MET A 237 -7.69 -10.11 22.87
CA MET A 237 -7.93 -9.87 24.29
C MET A 237 -6.90 -10.67 25.07
N ILE A 238 -5.98 -10.00 25.75
CA ILE A 238 -5.14 -10.65 26.75
C ILE A 238 -6.10 -11.03 27.88
N SER A 239 -6.40 -12.32 28.06
CA SER A 239 -7.03 -12.75 29.30
C SER A 239 -6.05 -12.41 30.40
N ARG A 240 -6.49 -11.56 31.34
CA ARG A 240 -5.86 -11.57 32.66
C ARG A 240 -6.31 -12.88 33.28
N ASP A 241 -5.53 -13.93 33.05
CA ASP A 241 -5.61 -15.09 33.92
C ASP A 241 -5.22 -14.56 35.30
N ASN A 242 -6.22 -14.46 36.18
CA ASN A 242 -6.04 -14.27 37.61
C ASN A 242 -5.30 -15.50 38.14
N SER A 243 -3.99 -15.59 37.93
CA SER A 243 -3.13 -16.34 38.84
C SER A 243 -3.04 -15.52 40.11
N GLY A 244 -4.07 -15.67 40.96
CA GLY A 244 -4.03 -15.29 42.35
C GLY A 244 -2.84 -15.98 42.98
N GLY A 245 -1.74 -15.23 43.12
CA GLY A 245 -0.64 -15.59 43.98
C GLY A 245 -1.15 -15.53 45.41
N ALA A 246 -1.67 -16.66 45.90
CA ALA A 246 -1.83 -16.89 47.31
C ALA A 246 -0.45 -16.70 47.96
N THR A 247 -0.32 -15.68 48.80
CA THR A 247 0.77 -15.54 49.75
C THR A 247 0.76 -16.77 50.66
N PRO A 248 1.80 -17.61 50.70
CA PRO A 248 1.95 -18.57 51.78
C PRO A 248 2.36 -17.77 53.01
N GLY A 249 1.45 -17.68 53.97
CA GLY A 249 1.85 -17.40 55.35
C GLY A 249 2.85 -18.45 55.78
N GLN A 250 3.90 -18.03 56.46
CA GLN A 250 4.71 -18.93 57.27
C GLN A 250 4.90 -18.35 58.67
N PRO A 251 5.07 -19.24 59.67
CA PRO A 251 4.82 -19.00 61.09
C PRO A 251 5.92 -18.18 61.78
#